data_AF-A0A1Z4LRJ3-F1
#
_entry.id   AF-A0A1Z4LRJ3-F1
#
_cell.length_a   1.000
_cell.length_b   1.000
_cell.length_c   1.000
_cell.angle_alpha   90.00
_cell.angle_beta   90.00
_cell.angle_gamma   90.00
#
_symmetry.space_group_name_H-M   'P 1'
#
loop_
_entity.id
_entity.type
_entity.pdbx_description
1 polymer ?
#
loop_
_entity_poly.entity_id
_entity_poly.type
_entity_poly.pdbx_seq_one_letter_code
_entity_poly.pdbx_strand_id
1 'polypeptide(L)' 'MGETTPLSMLLHLIEAHGLKQADLVDVIGSSSVVSEIVNGKREVSKAQAKALGEFFNIDARLFI' A
#
# COMPACT_ATOMS: atom_id res chain seq x y z
N MET A 1 -16.39 -0.45 14.65
CA MET A 1 -15.34 -1.45 14.39
C MET A 1 -14.69 -1.02 13.10
N GLY A 2 -13.39 -0.70 13.13
CA GLY A 2 -12.71 -0.06 12.00
C GLY A 2 -12.79 -0.95 10.77
N GLU A 3 -13.36 -0.43 9.71
CA GLU A 3 -13.40 -1.12 8.43
C GLU A 3 -11.95 -1.25 7.94
N THR A 4 -11.49 -2.49 7.76
CA THR A 4 -10.13 -2.76 7.28
C THR A 4 -10.08 -2.40 5.80
N THR A 5 -9.86 -1.12 5.51
CA THR A 5 -9.67 -0.67 4.14
C THR A 5 -8.27 -1.05 3.66
N PRO A 6 -8.07 -1.27 2.35
CA PRO A 6 -6.76 -1.46 1.73
C PRO A 6 -5.71 -0.44 2.20
N LEU A 7 -6.15 0.81 2.35
CA LEU A 7 -5.32 1.91 2.84
C LEU A 7 -4.91 1.72 4.29
N SER A 8 -5.86 1.42 5.19
CA SER A 8 -5.56 1.25 6.61
C SER A 8 -4.60 0.09 6.84
N MET A 9 -4.79 -1.00 6.09
CA MET A 9 -3.90 -2.16 6.13
C MET A 9 -2.50 -1.84 5.59
N LEU A 10 -2.40 -1.08 4.51
CA LEU A 10 -1.13 -0.59 3.99
C LEU A 10 -0.40 0.29 5.01
N LEU A 11 -1.08 1.28 5.60
CA LEU A 11 -0.48 2.16 6.61
C LEU A 11 0.01 1.37 7.82
N HIS A 12 -0.78 0.40 8.27
CA HIS A 12 -0.40 -0.48 9.37
C HIS A 12 0.83 -1.31 9.05
N LEU A 13 0.94 -1.86 7.83
CA LEU A 13 2.13 -2.61 7.40
C LEU A 13 3.37 -1.72 7.28
N ILE A 14 3.23 -0.51 6.75
CA ILE A 14 4.32 0.47 6.68
C ILE A 14 4.84 0.77 8.08
N GLU A 15 3.94 1.05 9.03
CA GLU A 15 4.30 1.34 10.42
C GLU A 15 4.91 0.12 11.12
N ALA A 16 4.29 -1.05 10.99
CA ALA A 16 4.74 -2.30 11.62
C ALA A 16 6.10 -2.77 11.10
N HIS A 17 6.40 -2.54 9.82
CA HIS A 17 7.69 -2.86 9.21
C HIS A 17 8.70 -1.70 9.29
N GLY A 18 8.32 -0.53 9.80
CA GLY A 18 9.18 0.65 9.89
C GLY A 18 9.58 1.23 8.53
N LEU A 19 8.77 1.01 7.50
CA LEU A 19 9.00 1.47 6.13
C LEU A 19 8.64 2.93 5.96
N LYS A 20 9.19 3.55 4.93
CA LYS A 20 8.84 4.91 4.51
C LYS A 20 8.11 4.88 3.19
N GLN A 21 7.34 5.93 2.90
CA GLN A 21 6.70 6.10 1.59
C GLN A 21 7.70 5.96 0.43
N ALA A 22 8.96 6.35 0.64
CA ALA A 22 10.04 6.18 -0.33
C ALA A 22 10.25 4.71 -0.74
N ASP A 23 10.18 3.76 0.21
CA ASP A 23 10.35 2.33 -0.07
C ASP A 23 9.20 1.78 -0.94
N LEU A 24 8.00 2.35 -0.80
CA LEU A 24 6.87 2.02 -1.66
C LEU A 24 7.01 2.62 -3.06
N VAL A 25 7.85 3.65 -3.25
CA VAL A 25 8.09 4.22 -4.59
C VAL A 25 8.79 3.20 -5.47
N ASP A 26 9.71 2.41 -4.93
CA ASP A 26 10.37 1.34 -5.69
C ASP A 26 9.39 0.21 -6.06
N VAL A 27 8.34 0.00 -5.25
CA VAL A 27 7.31 -1.03 -5.47
C VAL A 27 6.23 -0.55 -6.45
N ILE A 28 5.73 0.67 -6.25
CA ILE A 28 4.62 1.26 -7.02
C ILE A 28 5.13 1.95 -8.29
N GLY A 29 6.40 2.35 -8.32
CA GLY A 29 7.06 3.04 -9.43
C GLY A 29 6.89 4.56 -9.45
N SER A 30 6.11 5.15 -8.54
CA SER A 30 5.88 6.61 -8.53
C SER A 30 5.56 7.16 -7.14
N SER A 31 6.33 8.16 -6.71
CA SER A 31 6.14 8.85 -5.43
C SER A 31 4.82 9.62 -5.34
N SER A 32 4.39 10.24 -6.44
CA SER A 32 3.09 10.90 -6.51
C SER A 32 1.97 9.92 -6.23
N VAL A 33 2.03 8.73 -6.82
CA VAL A 33 0.97 7.72 -6.68
C VAL A 33 0.96 7.13 -5.27
N VAL A 34 2.13 6.85 -4.69
CA VAL A 34 2.23 6.42 -3.29
C VAL A 34 1.61 7.45 -2.36
N SER A 35 1.93 8.73 -2.54
CA SER A 35 1.38 9.82 -1.73
C SER A 35 -0.13 9.92 -1.89
N GLU A 36 -0.67 9.80 -3.11
CA GLU A 36 -2.12 9.79 -3.34
C GLU A 36 -2.81 8.62 -2.62
N ILE A 37 -2.22 7.43 -2.65
CA ILE A 37 -2.76 6.25 -1.96
C ILE A 37 -2.73 6.47 -0.46
N VAL A 38 -1.56 6.81 0.11
CA VAL A 38 -1.35 7.04 1.54
C VAL A 38 -2.25 8.15 2.10
N ASN A 39 -2.56 9.17 1.30
CA ASN A 39 -3.48 10.24 1.66
C ASN A 39 -4.96 9.91 1.35
N GLY A 40 -5.28 8.70 0.87
CA GLY A 40 -6.64 8.28 0.52
C GLY A 40 -7.26 9.03 -0.66
N LYS A 41 -6.44 9.71 -1.47
CA LYS A 41 -6.88 10.40 -2.70
C LYS A 41 -7.07 9.42 -3.86
N ARG A 42 -6.44 8.26 -3.79
CA ARG A 42 -6.46 7.23 -4.84
C ARG A 42 -6.56 5.84 -4.22
N GLU A 43 -7.39 4.99 -4.80
CA GLU A 43 -7.47 3.58 -4.44
C GLU A 43 -6.32 2.78 -5.06
N VAL A 44 -5.92 1.69 -4.41
CA VAL A 44 -4.88 0.80 -4.90
C VAL A 44 -5.41 0.01 -6.09
N SER A 45 -4.74 0.12 -7.24
CA SER A 45 -5.10 -0.67 -8.42
C SER A 45 -4.65 -2.12 -8.30
N LYS A 46 -5.29 -3.07 -9.00
CA LYS A 46 -4.91 -4.50 -8.96
C LYS A 46 -3.41 -4.76 -9.22
N ALA A 47 -2.79 -4.01 -10.12
CA ALA A 47 -1.35 -4.13 -10.39
C ALA A 47 -0.49 -3.71 -9.18
N GLN A 48 -0.89 -2.64 -8.50
CA GLN A 48 -0.23 -2.13 -7.30
C GLN A 48 -0.47 -3.05 -6.11
N ALA A 49 -1.71 -3.54 -5.94
CA ALA A 49 -2.05 -4.53 -4.92
C ALA A 49 -1.18 -5.78 -5.06
N LYS A 50 -0.95 -6.24 -6.30
CA LYS A 50 -0.04 -7.36 -6.57
C LYS A 50 1.41 -7.03 -6.18
N ALA A 51 1.93 -5.87 -6.60
CA ALA A 51 3.29 -5.45 -6.27
C ALA A 51 3.50 -5.31 -4.75
N LEU A 52 2.53 -4.73 -4.05
CA LEU A 52 2.53 -4.63 -2.59
C LEU A 52 2.43 -6.01 -1.93
N GLY A 53 1.55 -6.89 -2.42
CA GLY A 53 1.45 -8.26 -1.95
C GLY A 53 2.77 -9.02 -2.08
N GLU A 54 3.45 -8.90 -3.23
CA GLU A 54 4.77 -9.50 -3.45
C GLU A 54 5.85 -8.87 -2.53
N PHE A 55 5.83 -7.56 -2.34
CA PHE A 55 6.78 -6.84 -1.49
C PHE A 55 6.63 -7.18 0.00
N PHE A 56 5.40 -7.20 0.51
CA PHE A 56 5.09 -7.56 1.89
C PHE A 56 5.01 -9.07 2.11
N ASN A 57 5.10 -9.87 1.03
CA ASN A 57 4.92 -11.31 1.04
C ASN A 57 3.56 -11.76 1.64
N ILE A 58 2.49 -11.05 1.27
CA ILE A 58 1.10 -11.30 1.68
C ILE A 58 0.17 -11.38 0.48
N ASP A 59 -1.07 -11.82 0.69
CA ASP A 59 -2.06 -11.91 -0.38
C ASP A 59 -2.48 -10.51 -0.88
N ALA A 60 -2.34 -10.27 -2.18
CA ALA A 60 -2.71 -9.02 -2.84
C ALA A 60 -4.19 -8.64 -2.65
N ARG A 61 -5.07 -9.62 -2.34
CA ARG A 61 -6.49 -9.38 -2.04
C ARG A 61 -6.71 -8.49 -0.82
N LEU A 62 -5.72 -8.34 0.05
CA LEU A 62 -5.77 -7.43 1.19
C LEU A 62 -5.79 -5.96 0.74
N PHE A 63 -5.34 -5.68 -0.48
CA PHE A 63 -5.27 -4.32 -1.03
C PHE A 63 -6.32 -4.03 -2.11
N ILE A 64 -7.35 -4.89 -2.27
CA ILE A 64 -8.40 -4.79 -3.30
C ILE A 64 -9.77 -4.67 -2.64
#